data_AF-A0A9E2X7Z8-F1
#
_entry.id   AF-A0A9E2X7Z8-F1
#
_cell.length_a   1.000
_cell.length_b   1.000
_cell.length_c   1.000
_cell.angle_alpha   90.00
_cell.angle_beta   90.00
_cell.angle_gamma   90.00
#
_symmetry.space_group_name_H-M   'P 1'
#
loop_
_entity.id
_entity.type
_entity.pdbx_description
1 polymer ?
#
loop_
_entity_poly.entity_id
_entity_poly.type
_entity_poly.pdbx_seq_one_letter_code
_entity_poly.pdbx_strand_id
1 'polypeptide(L)'
;MASAGTALRQNLHLKLRTVPVIMPSLLAKALKAARRQHSLTIREAAQLAGVSAATYSRLERGQRAPDVDTLLRLTSFILSLRERARHR
;
A
#
# COMPACT_ATOMS: atom_id res chain seq x y z
N MET A 1 -51.67 -8.01 1.12
CA MET A 1 -51.17 -6.75 1.72
C MET A 1 -49.66 -6.71 1.51
N ALA A 2 -49.22 -5.92 0.53
CA ALA A 2 -47.81 -5.58 0.28
C ALA A 2 -47.25 -4.86 1.53
N SER A 3 -45.96 -4.92 1.87
CA SER A 3 -44.79 -4.95 1.01
C SER A 3 -43.60 -5.58 1.75
N ALA A 4 -42.92 -6.50 1.08
CA ALA A 4 -41.58 -6.97 1.44
C ALA A 4 -40.51 -5.95 0.98
N GLY A 5 -40.78 -4.65 1.15
CA GLY A 5 -40.14 -3.57 0.39
C GLY A 5 -39.28 -2.58 1.17
N THR A 6 -39.05 -2.77 2.48
CA THR A 6 -38.49 -1.69 3.33
C THR A 6 -37.31 -2.12 4.21
N ALA A 7 -36.60 -3.19 3.85
CA ALA A 7 -35.39 -3.61 4.58
C ALA A 7 -34.15 -3.75 3.67
N LEU A 8 -34.17 -3.14 2.47
CA LEU A 8 -33.04 -3.22 1.53
C LEU A 8 -32.41 -1.84 1.24
N ARG A 9 -32.19 -1.03 2.28
CA ARG A 9 -31.53 0.27 2.08
C ARG A 9 -30.44 0.66 3.06
N GLN A 10 -30.16 -0.14 4.07
CA GLN A 10 -29.20 0.28 5.08
C GLN A 10 -28.15 -0.79 5.31
N ASN A 11 -26.95 -0.42 4.87
CA ASN A 11 -25.68 -0.98 5.28
C ASN A 11 -25.39 -2.34 4.66
N LEU A 12 -24.92 -2.25 3.42
CA LEU A 12 -23.87 -3.09 2.88
C LEU A 12 -22.70 -3.10 3.88
N HIS A 13 -22.83 -3.91 4.93
CA HIS A 13 -21.83 -4.12 5.96
C HIS A 13 -20.66 -4.90 5.35
N LEU A 14 -19.88 -4.27 4.46
CA LEU A 14 -18.48 -4.60 4.43
C LEU A 14 -17.92 -4.16 5.78
N LYS A 15 -17.92 -5.09 6.74
CA LYS A 15 -17.12 -5.05 7.96
C LYS A 15 -15.63 -5.06 7.57
N LEU A 16 -15.16 -4.04 6.86
CA LEU A 16 -13.75 -3.67 6.78
C LEU A 16 -13.32 -2.98 8.10
N ARG A 17 -13.86 -3.44 9.25
CA ARG A 17 -13.57 -2.91 10.58
C ARG A 17 -12.15 -3.21 11.05
N THR A 18 -11.42 -4.03 10.31
CA THR A 18 -9.97 -4.14 10.38
C THR A 18 -9.51 -4.56 9.00
N VAL A 19 -9.30 -3.60 8.09
CA VAL A 19 -8.25 -3.82 7.09
C VAL A 19 -7.02 -4.17 7.94
N PRO A 20 -6.39 -5.34 7.78
CA PRO A 20 -5.21 -5.65 8.56
C PRO A 20 -4.28 -4.47 8.38
N VAL A 21 -4.06 -3.73 9.47
CA VAL A 21 -3.04 -2.70 9.56
C VAL A 21 -1.85 -3.36 8.89
N ILE A 22 -1.42 -2.86 7.72
CA ILE A 22 -0.23 -3.41 7.11
C ILE A 22 0.83 -3.17 8.16
N MET A 23 1.21 -4.24 8.87
CA MET A 23 2.11 -4.14 9.99
C MET A 23 3.31 -3.37 9.46
N PRO A 24 3.78 -2.30 10.15
CA PRO A 24 4.87 -1.48 9.63
C PRO A 24 6.06 -2.32 9.12
N SER A 25 6.27 -3.49 9.74
CA SER A 25 7.25 -4.50 9.34
C SER A 25 7.01 -5.16 7.97
N LEU A 26 5.76 -5.42 7.56
CA LEU A 26 5.46 -6.04 6.27
C LEU A 26 5.66 -5.05 5.11
N LEU A 27 5.13 -3.83 5.26
CA LEU A 27 5.35 -2.76 4.27
C LEU A 27 6.85 -2.47 4.12
N ALA A 28 7.55 -2.33 5.24
CA ALA A 28 9.00 -2.12 5.28
C ALA A 28 9.76 -3.19 4.47
N LYS A 29 9.45 -4.48 4.72
CA LYS A 29 10.04 -5.60 3.98
C LYS A 29 9.74 -5.55 2.49
N ALA A 30 8.49 -5.25 2.12
CA ALA A 30 8.07 -5.16 0.73
C ALA A 30 8.78 -4.03 -0.02
N LEU A 31 8.88 -2.83 0.58
CA LEU A 31 9.61 -1.69 0.04
C LEU A 31 11.09 -2.03 -0.20
N LYS A 32 11.73 -2.61 0.83
CA LYS A 32 13.15 -3.00 0.76
C LYS A 32 13.40 -4.05 -0.31
N ALA A 33 12.53 -5.05 -0.43
CA ALA A 33 12.63 -6.11 -1.42
C ALA A 33 12.47 -5.54 -2.85
N ALA A 34 11.40 -4.80 -3.11
CA ALA A 34 11.14 -4.20 -4.41
C ALA A 34 12.30 -3.29 -4.85
N ARG A 35 12.80 -2.44 -3.94
CA ARG A 35 13.94 -1.57 -4.21
C ARG A 35 15.21 -2.34 -4.56
N ARG A 36 15.56 -3.35 -3.77
CA ARG A 36 16.80 -4.13 -3.97
C ARG A 36 16.75 -5.01 -5.21
N GLN A 37 15.61 -5.62 -5.52
CA GLN A 37 15.43 -6.45 -6.72
C GLN A 37 15.65 -5.64 -8.01
N HIS A 38 15.37 -4.33 -7.97
CA HIS A 38 15.57 -3.42 -9.10
C HIS A 38 16.83 -2.54 -8.97
N SER A 39 17.73 -2.86 -8.04
CA SER A 39 18.98 -2.11 -7.80
C SER A 39 18.81 -0.61 -7.57
N LEU A 40 17.66 -0.22 -7.00
CA LEU A 40 17.33 1.18 -6.77
C LEU A 40 17.95 1.71 -5.47
N THR A 41 18.40 2.95 -5.49
CA THR A 41 18.70 3.74 -4.30
C THR A 41 17.40 4.16 -3.59
N ILE A 42 17.50 4.62 -2.34
CA ILE A 42 16.34 5.18 -1.62
C ILE A 42 15.76 6.39 -2.37
N ARG A 43 16.60 7.24 -2.96
CA ARG A 43 16.15 8.45 -3.68
C ARG A 43 15.36 8.09 -4.93
N GLU A 44 15.86 7.16 -5.74
CA GLU A 44 15.17 6.72 -6.96
C GLU A 44 13.85 6.01 -6.62
N ALA A 45 13.84 5.14 -5.62
CA ALA A 45 12.61 4.47 -5.19
C ALA A 45 11.56 5.46 -4.66
N ALA A 46 11.98 6.45 -3.89
CA ALA A 46 11.09 7.50 -3.39
C ALA A 46 10.52 8.35 -4.53
N GLN A 47 11.35 8.71 -5.52
CA GLN A 47 10.92 9.44 -6.71
C GLN A 47 9.89 8.65 -7.52
N LEU A 48 10.16 7.36 -7.79
CA LEU A 48 9.24 6.47 -8.49
C LEU A 48 7.92 6.26 -7.72
N ALA A 49 7.99 6.21 -6.39
CA ALA A 49 6.82 6.09 -5.53
C ALA A 49 6.11 7.43 -5.28
N GLY A 50 6.61 8.56 -5.79
CA GLY A 50 5.98 9.87 -5.60
C GLY A 50 5.92 10.33 -4.15
N VAL A 51 6.95 10.03 -3.34
CA VAL A 51 7.10 10.46 -1.94
C VAL A 51 8.50 11.04 -1.69
N SER A 52 8.69 11.74 -0.56
CA SER A 52 10.03 12.22 -0.20
C SER A 52 10.97 11.06 0.18
N ALA A 53 12.28 11.22 -0.07
CA ALA A 53 13.29 10.23 0.33
C ALA A 53 13.31 9.97 1.85
N ALA A 54 13.07 11.01 2.66
CA ALA A 54 12.98 10.89 4.12
C ALA A 54 11.74 10.10 4.56
N THR A 55 10.59 10.31 3.89
CA THR A 55 9.37 9.53 4.10
C THR A 55 9.61 8.07 3.75
N TYR A 56 10.13 7.80 2.56
CA TYR A 56 10.46 6.45 2.11
C TYR A 56 11.41 5.73 3.08
N SER A 57 12.49 6.40 3.50
CA SER A 57 13.48 5.84 4.43
C SER A 57 12.87 5.46 5.80
N ARG A 58 11.98 6.28 6.37
CA ARG A 58 11.31 5.96 7.64
C ARG A 58 10.36 4.78 7.49
N LEU A 59 9.62 4.72 6.38
CA LEU A 59 8.68 3.64 6.09
C LEU A 59 9.41 2.31 5.79
N GLU A 60 10.51 2.33 5.01
CA GLU A 60 11.34 1.14 4.75
C GLU A 60 11.99 0.60 6.04
N ARG A 61 12.24 1.47 7.03
CA ARG A 61 12.72 1.06 8.36
C ARG A 61 11.61 0.69 9.34
N GLY A 62 10.34 0.77 8.93
CA GLY A 62 9.18 0.48 9.79
C GLY A 62 8.99 1.46 10.96
N GLN A 63 9.61 2.65 10.90
CA GLN A 63 9.60 3.63 12.01
C GLN A 63 8.29 4.40 12.14
N ARG A 64 7.41 4.30 11.14
CA ARG A 64 6.12 5.00 11.09
C ARG A 64 5.13 4.21 10.23
N ALA A 65 3.84 4.33 10.54
CA ALA A 65 2.77 3.92 9.65
C ALA A 65 2.49 4.99 8.57
N PRO A 66 2.28 4.60 7.30
CA PRO A 66 1.84 5.55 6.28
C PRO A 66 0.39 5.98 6.52
N ASP A 67 0.04 7.17 6.06
CA ASP A 67 -1.37 7.50 5.82
C ASP A 67 -1.89 6.79 4.56
N VAL A 68 -3.18 6.95 4.28
CA VAL A 68 -3.85 6.25 3.17
C VAL A 68 -3.25 6.63 1.81
N ASP A 69 -3.00 7.92 1.55
CA ASP A 69 -2.44 8.38 0.28
C ASP A 69 -1.02 7.84 0.06
N THR A 70 -0.17 7.96 1.09
CA THR A 70 1.19 7.42 1.08
C THR A 70 1.17 5.91 0.88
N LEU A 71 0.24 5.19 1.51
CA LEU A 71 0.13 3.75 1.36
C LEU A 71 -0.24 3.36 -0.08
N LEU A 72 -1.22 4.04 -0.69
CA LEU A 72 -1.64 3.78 -2.07
C LEU A 72 -0.51 4.02 -3.08
N ARG A 73 0.25 5.10 -2.91
CA ARG A 73 1.41 5.40 -3.75
C ARG A 73 2.47 4.30 -3.67
N LEU A 74 2.80 3.87 -2.46
CA LEU A 74 3.81 2.84 -2.22
C LEU A 74 3.39 1.46 -2.74
N THR A 75 2.12 1.08 -2.57
CA THR A 75 1.62 -0.21 -3.09
C THR A 75 1.55 -0.20 -4.61
N SER A 76 1.11 0.90 -5.23
CA SER A 76 1.15 1.08 -6.68
C SER A 76 2.58 0.94 -7.23
N PHE A 77 3.55 1.62 -6.61
CA PHE A 77 4.97 1.48 -6.94
C PHE A 77 5.44 0.02 -6.88
N ILE A 78 5.18 -0.70 -5.78
CA ILE A 78 5.59 -2.10 -5.61
C ILE A 78 4.97 -2.99 -6.70
N LEU A 79 3.68 -2.82 -7.00
CA LEU A 79 2.99 -3.61 -8.01
C LEU A 79 3.58 -3.37 -9.41
N SER A 80 3.86 -2.12 -9.76
CA SER A 80 4.48 -1.77 -11.04
C SER A 80 5.86 -2.41 -11.24
N LEU A 81 6.66 -2.53 -10.18
CA LEU A 81 7.98 -3.16 -10.24
C LEU A 81 7.85 -4.67 -10.44
N ARG A 82 6.89 -5.31 -9.77
CA ARG A 82 6.61 -6.76 -9.95
C ARG A 82 6.13 -7.09 -11.36
N GLU A 83 5.37 -6.21 -11.98
CA GLU A 83 4.98 -6.35 -13.39
C GLU A 83 6.19 -6.34 -14.31
N ARG A 84 7.10 -5.39 -14.14
CA ARG A 84 8.35 -5.32 -14.94
C ARG A 84 9.22 -6.57 -14.78
N ALA A 85 9.23 -7.15 -13.59
CA ALA A 85 9.99 -8.38 -13.31
C ALA A 85 9.39 -9.63 -13.96
N ARG A 86 8.07 -9.66 -14.25
CA ARG A 86 7.41 -10.80 -14.93
C ARG A 86 7.73 -10.89 -16.42
N HIS A 87 8.21 -9.81 -17.01
CA HIS A 87 8.48 -9.71 -18.45
C HIS A 87 9.98 -9.72 -18.80
N ARG A 88 10.82 -10.19 -17.87
CA ARG A 88 12.26 -10.42 -18.08
C ARG A 88 12.55 -11.91 -17.99
#